data_AF-A0AAV0QM60-F1
#
_entry.id   AF-A0AAV0QM60-F1
#
_cell.length_a   1.000
_cell.length_b   1.000
_cell.length_c   1.000
_cell.angle_alpha   90.00
_cell.angle_beta   90.00
_cell.angle_gamma   90.00
#
_symmetry.space_group_name_H-M   'P 1'
#
loop_
_entity.id
_entity.type
_entity.pdbx_description
1 polymer ?
#
loop_
_entity_poly.entity_id
_entity_poly.type
_entity_poly.pdbx_seq_one_letter_code
_entity_poly.pdbx_strand_id
1 'polypeptide(L)' 'MAIEGYSIGRLGDDDLLVEILIRLPDPRSAFRCKSICKRWNSLISAPYFSRRFLSHHRALSAAAAAEPPLLIYLEE' A
#
# COMPACT_ATOMS: atom_id res chain seq x y z
N MET A 1 -26.59 17.86 -4.29
CA MET A 1 -25.56 16.90 -4.71
C MET A 1 -24.30 17.22 -3.90
N ALA A 2 -24.26 16.74 -2.64
CA ALA A 2 -23.05 16.86 -1.84
C ALA A 2 -22.06 15.85 -2.41
N ILE A 3 -20.93 16.35 -2.89
CA ILE A 3 -19.82 15.52 -3.30
C ILE A 3 -19.35 14.69 -2.10
N GLU A 4 -19.79 13.44 -2.04
CA GLU A 4 -19.20 12.45 -1.14
C GLU A 4 -17.72 12.28 -1.48
N GLY A 5 -16.88 12.30 -0.46
CA GLY A 5 -15.54 11.74 -0.53
C GLY A 5 -14.45 12.73 -0.88
N TYR A 6 -13.93 13.40 0.13
CA TYR A 6 -12.60 13.06 0.64
C TYR A 6 -12.34 13.86 1.92
N SER A 7 -12.79 13.32 3.04
CA SER A 7 -12.40 13.77 4.37
C SER A 7 -10.92 13.39 4.60
N ILE A 8 -9.99 14.06 3.91
CA ILE A 8 -8.54 13.89 4.13
C ILE A 8 -8.14 14.23 5.58
N GLY A 9 -9.03 14.87 6.34
CA GLY A 9 -8.78 15.34 7.70
C GLY A 9 -9.29 14.46 8.85
N ARG A 10 -9.80 13.24 8.63
CA ARG A 10 -10.31 12.37 9.72
C ARG A 10 -9.94 10.88 9.61
N LEU A 11 -8.89 10.54 8.86
CA LEU A 11 -8.33 9.18 8.93
C LEU A 11 -7.85 8.98 10.37
N GLY A 12 -8.36 7.95 11.06
CA GLY A 12 -7.87 7.64 12.39
C GLY A 12 -6.37 7.37 12.35
N ASP A 13 -5.68 7.53 13.47
CA ASP A 13 -4.24 7.21 13.58
C ASP A 13 -3.90 5.82 13.01
N ASP A 14 -4.82 4.85 13.14
CA ASP A 14 -4.68 3.50 12.59
C ASP A 14 -4.81 3.46 11.07
N ASP A 15 -5.73 4.22 10.47
CA ASP A 15 -5.90 4.29 9.01
C ASP A 15 -4.67 4.93 8.34
N LEU A 16 -4.14 6.00 8.94
CA LEU A 16 -2.90 6.62 8.49
C LEU A 16 -1.72 5.64 8.57
N LEU A 17 -1.64 4.88 9.67
CA LEU A 17 -0.61 3.87 9.83
C LEU A 17 -0.68 2.79 8.75
N VAL A 18 -1.89 2.34 8.44
CA VAL A 18 -2.15 1.36 7.37
C VAL A 18 -1.71 1.92 6.02
N GLU A 19 -2.04 3.17 5.71
CA GLU A 19 -1.64 3.81 4.45
C GLU A 19 -0.11 3.95 4.32
N ILE A 20 0.59 4.31 5.40
CA ILE A 20 2.07 4.37 5.42
C ILE A 20 2.67 2.99 5.15
N LEU A 21 2.17 1.97 5.86
CA LEU A 21 2.66 0.60 5.76
C LEU A 21 2.44 -0.01 4.37
N ILE A 22 1.30 0.29 3.73
CA ILE A 22 0.95 -0.21 2.39
C ILE A 22 1.78 0.45 1.29
N ARG A 23 2.23 1.69 1.50
CA ARG A 23 3.07 2.42 0.54
C ARG A 23 4.54 2.02 0.59
N LEU A 24 4.93 1.12 1.49
CA LEU A 24 6.31 0.64 1.56
C LEU A 24 6.62 -0.24 0.33
N PRO A 25 7.71 0.03 -0.41
CA PRO A 25 8.02 -0.72 -1.63
C PRO A 25 8.41 -2.18 -1.34
N ASP A 26 9.06 -2.44 -0.19
CA ASP A 26 9.45 -3.79 0.22
C ASP A 26 8.43 -4.39 1.21
N PRO A 27 7.73 -5.48 0.83
CA PRO A 27 6.72 -6.09 1.68
C PRO A 27 7.28 -6.63 2.99
N ARG A 28 8.53 -7.11 2.98
CA ARG A 28 9.18 -7.62 4.20
C ARG A 28 9.35 -6.51 5.24
N SER A 29 9.62 -5.29 4.80
CA SER A 29 9.72 -4.12 5.69
C SER A 29 8.40 -3.82 6.37
N ALA A 30 7.28 -3.86 5.64
CA ALA A 30 5.95 -3.69 6.23
C ALA A 30 5.66 -4.76 7.30
N PHE A 31 6.03 -6.03 7.05
CA PHE A 31 5.83 -7.10 8.03
C PHE A 31 6.79 -7.03 9.23
N ARG A 32 8.02 -6.52 9.06
CA ARG A 32 8.94 -6.28 10.17
C ARG A 32 8.38 -5.25 11.16
N CYS A 33 7.57 -4.31 10.70
CA CYS A 33 6.96 -3.32 11.58
C CYS A 33 6.00 -3.90 12.64
N LYS A 34 5.62 -5.19 12.54
CA LYS A 34 4.91 -5.91 13.61
C LYS A 34 5.65 -5.89 14.94
N SER A 35 6.99 -5.83 14.93
CA SER A 35 7.78 -5.86 16.16
C SER A 35 7.89 -4.50 16.87
N ILE A 36 7.39 -3.41 16.28
CA ILE A 36 7.53 -2.06 16.86
C ILE A 36 6.70 -1.91 18.14
N CYS A 37 5.42 -2.26 18.07
CA CYS A 37 4.55 -2.28 19.25
C CYS A 37 3.29 -3.14 19.02
N LYS A 38 2.54 -3.40 20.10
CA LYS A 38 1.29 -4.19 20.07
C LYS A 38 0.26 -3.65 19.09
N ARG A 39 0.18 -2.32 18.95
CA ARG A 39 -0.74 -1.63 18.04
C ARG A 39 -0.43 -1.97 16.58
N TRP A 40 0.83 -1.86 16.16
CA TRP A 40 1.27 -2.20 14.81
C TRP A 40 1.08 -3.70 14.53
N ASN A 41 1.41 -4.56 15.50
CA ASN A 41 1.17 -5.99 15.37
C ASN A 41 -0.32 -6.33 15.15
N SER A 42 -1.23 -5.68 15.90
CA SER A 42 -2.67 -5.88 15.77
C SER A 42 -3.18 -5.42 14.40
N LEU A 43 -2.75 -4.25 13.92
CA LEU A 43 -3.13 -3.73 12.61
C LEU A 43 -2.63 -4.60 11.46
N ILE A 44 -1.34 -4.97 11.46
CA ILE A 44 -0.74 -5.76 10.38
C ILE A 44 -1.31 -7.19 10.37
N SER A 45 -1.69 -7.73 11.53
CA SER A 45 -2.31 -9.06 11.61
C SER A 45 -3.81 -9.03 11.25
N ALA A 46 -4.42 -7.87 11.09
CA ALA A 46 -5.82 -7.77 10.71
C ALA A 46 -6.03 -8.19 9.24
N PRO A 47 -7.10 -8.92 8.92
CA PRO A 47 -7.42 -9.33 7.54
C PRO A 47 -7.76 -8.14 6.63
N TYR A 48 -8.12 -6.99 7.21
CA TYR A 48 -8.28 -5.75 6.46
C TYR A 48 -6.95 -5.27 5.86
N PHE A 49 -5.87 -5.28 6.64
CA PHE A 49 -4.54 -4.85 6.20
C PHE A 49 -4.02 -5.72 5.06
N SER A 50 -4.05 -7.04 5.22
CA SER A 50 -3.50 -7.98 4.22
C SER A 50 -4.19 -7.87 2.86
N ARG A 51 -5.52 -7.68 2.84
CA ARG A 51 -6.28 -7.46 1.60
C ARG A 51 -5.85 -6.18 0.91
N ARG A 52 -5.83 -5.06 1.64
CA ARG A 52 -5.47 -3.75 1.08
C ARG A 52 -4.01 -3.70 0.62
N PHE A 53 -3.12 -4.30 1.40
CA PHE A 53 -1.70 -4.47 1.08
C PHE A 53 -1.49 -5.25 -0.22
N LEU A 54 -2.12 -6.43 -0.34
CA LEU A 54 -1.99 -7.26 -1.54
C LEU A 54 -2.57 -6.56 -2.78
N SER A 55 -3.74 -5.92 -2.67
CA SER A 55 -4.34 -5.18 -3.77
C SER A 55 -3.43 -4.04 -4.26
N HIS A 56 -2.81 -3.29 -3.34
CA HIS A 56 -1.91 -2.21 -3.70
C HIS A 56 -0.63 -2.70 -4.40
N HIS A 57 0.04 -3.71 -3.84
CA HIS A 57 1.27 -4.25 -4.45
C HIS A 57 1.01 -4.97 -5.77
N ARG A 58 -0.16 -5.61 -5.95
CA ARG A 58 -0.56 -6.17 -7.24
C ARG A 58 -0.80 -5.09 -8.28
N ALA A 59 -1.45 -3.99 -7.90
CA ALA A 59 -1.65 -2.85 -8.81
C ALA A 59 -0.30 -2.23 -9.21
N LEU A 60 0.63 -2.07 -8.27
CA LEU A 60 1.98 -1.58 -8.55
C LEU A 60 2.76 -2.53 -9.48
N SER A 61 2.70 -3.84 -9.20
CA SER A 61 3.32 -4.85 -10.07
C SER A 61 2.68 -4.90 -11.45
N ALA A 62 1.37 -4.73 -11.56
CA ALA A 62 0.67 -4.69 -12.84
C ALA A 62 0.98 -3.42 -13.63
N ALA A 63 1.08 -2.27 -12.96
CA ALA A 63 1.50 -1.01 -13.56
C ALA A 63 2.97 -1.09 -14.05
N ALA A 64 3.86 -1.67 -13.25
CA ALA A 64 5.25 -1.93 -13.64
C ALA A 64 5.34 -2.93 -14.81
N ALA A 65 4.43 -3.90 -14.88
CA ALA A 65 4.34 -4.83 -16.01
C ALA A 65 3.65 -4.24 -17.25
N ALA A 66 2.92 -3.14 -17.09
CA ALA A 66 2.25 -2.42 -18.17
C ALA A 66 3.15 -1.34 -18.81
N GLU A 67 4.34 -1.07 -18.24
CA GLU A 67 5.37 -0.33 -18.97
C GLU A 67 5.99 -1.24 -20.05
N PRO A 68 5.83 -0.92 -21.34
CA PRO A 68 6.57 -1.62 -22.38
C PRO A 68 8.07 -1.45 -22.09
N PRO A 69 8.86 -2.53 -22.11
CA PRO A 69 10.30 -2.40 -21.91
C PRO A 69 10.85 -1.41 -22.93
N LEU A 70 11.60 -0.40 -22.45
CA LEU A 70 12.26 0.64 -23.27
C LEU A 70 13.21 0.08 -24.36
N LEU A 71 13.33 -1.24 -24.48
CA LEU A 71 13.99 -1.96 -25.56
C LEU A 71 13.32 -1.79 -26.94
N ILE A 72 12.05 -1.35 -27.02
CA ILE A 72 11.43 -1.04 -28.32
C ILE A 72 11.75 0.36 -28.85
N TYR A 73 12.43 1.20 -28.05
CA TYR A 73 12.79 2.58 -28.42
C TYR A 73 14.30 2.76 -28.67
N LEU A 74 15.09 1.68 -28.63
CA LEU A 74 16.55 1.70 -28.81
C LEU A 74 17.00 0.91 -30.05
N GLU A 75 16.09 0.66 -30.98
CA GLU A 75 16.40 0.07 -32.29
C GLU A 75 15.90 1.04 -33.38
N GLU A 76 16.58 2.19 -33.48
CA GLU A 76 16.60 3.05 -34.67
C GLU A 76 18.02 3.09 -35.27
#